data_AF-A0AAW0DYS2-F1
#
_entry.id   AF-A0AAW0DYS2-F1
#
_cell.length_a   1.000
_cell.length_b   1.000
_cell.length_c   1.000
_cell.angle_alpha   90.00
_cell.angle_beta   90.00
_cell.angle_gamma   90.00
#
_symmetry.space_group_name_H-M   'P 1'
#
loop_
_entity.id
_entity.type
_entity.pdbx_description
1 polymer ?
#
loop_
_entity_poly.entity_id
_entity_poly.type
_entity_poly.pdbx_seq_one_letter_code
_entity_poly.pdbx_strand_id
1 'polypeptide(L)'
;MYFDLNVSSPAHIDLLIHLGYTVIALNQTIQGKYDPKKHKNTLADVPSRPGIVFLKRLTIILDADSEKGFNLTSSHSAFFAGYDILALVPTTQATLSAACLTHTLPSALTTHVISIPLTLPRLPFHLKHTLIRTALKNGAVFEIPYAGAISDSNEKRHWWASARELVRVTKGKGIIVSSGAQELGELRAPRDIANLVSLLGMPQDAAHTSLTKEPKSLVLRAQTRKTYRAVLSEPTVVIPEGWQPPQSQSQPAQPTQAQESAPGQESSQPNKKRAREENQPQQTQEGGGGEKKKKKRKKDKGGGGASSTGTS
;
A
#
# COMPACT_ATOMS: atom_id res chain seq x y z
N MET A 1 17.67 -17.96 4.60
CA MET A 1 16.24 -18.16 4.31
C MET A 1 15.92 -17.44 3.01
N TYR A 2 15.39 -18.16 2.05
CA TYR A 2 14.89 -17.61 0.80
C TYR A 2 13.36 -17.72 0.77
N PHE A 3 12.73 -16.73 0.16
CA PHE A 3 11.28 -16.57 0.15
C PHE A 3 10.78 -16.65 -1.29
N ASP A 4 9.72 -17.42 -1.52
CA ASP A 4 8.87 -17.26 -2.70
C ASP A 4 7.47 -16.91 -2.24
N LEU A 5 7.01 -15.70 -2.58
CA LEU A 5 5.76 -15.16 -2.08
C LEU A 5 4.62 -15.24 -3.12
N ASN A 6 4.80 -15.92 -4.25
CA ASN A 6 3.76 -15.97 -5.30
C ASN A 6 3.69 -17.33 -6.00
N VAL A 7 3.34 -18.36 -5.24
CA VAL A 7 3.18 -19.71 -5.78
C VAL A 7 1.72 -20.00 -6.07
N SER A 8 1.40 -20.24 -7.34
CA SER A 8 0.03 -20.48 -7.82
C SER A 8 -0.46 -21.92 -7.57
N SER A 9 0.45 -22.90 -7.64
CA SER A 9 0.12 -24.32 -7.59
C SER A 9 0.87 -25.05 -6.47
N PRO A 10 0.19 -25.91 -5.68
CA PRO A 10 0.85 -26.78 -4.70
C PRO A 10 1.86 -27.76 -5.32
N ALA A 11 1.72 -28.08 -6.61
CA ALA A 11 2.66 -28.97 -7.31
C ALA A 11 4.09 -28.40 -7.37
N HIS A 12 4.26 -27.09 -7.20
CA HIS A 12 5.56 -26.42 -7.24
C HIS A 12 6.36 -26.57 -5.92
N ILE A 13 5.72 -27.00 -4.84
CA ILE A 13 6.30 -26.97 -3.48
C ILE A 13 7.55 -27.85 -3.38
N ASP A 14 7.51 -29.08 -3.88
CA ASP A 14 8.64 -30.02 -3.76
C ASP A 14 9.89 -29.51 -4.49
N LEU A 15 9.70 -28.96 -5.69
CA LEU A 15 10.80 -28.39 -6.48
C LEU A 15 11.35 -27.11 -5.82
N LEU A 16 10.49 -26.24 -5.30
CA LEU A 16 10.93 -25.04 -4.57
C LEU A 16 11.77 -25.40 -3.33
N ILE A 17 11.36 -26.41 -2.57
CA ILE A 17 12.13 -26.90 -1.42
C ILE A 17 13.50 -27.41 -1.89
N HIS A 18 13.54 -28.19 -2.97
CA HIS A 18 14.79 -28.70 -3.54
C HIS A 18 15.72 -27.58 -4.02
N LEU A 19 15.18 -26.50 -4.59
CA LEU A 19 15.91 -25.30 -5.01
C LEU A 19 16.41 -24.44 -3.83
N GLY A 20 16.02 -24.75 -2.59
CA GLY A 20 16.50 -24.10 -1.37
C GLY A 20 15.59 -23.01 -0.81
N TYR A 21 14.31 -22.96 -1.21
CA TYR A 21 13.33 -22.07 -0.60
C TYR A 21 12.86 -22.59 0.76
N THR A 22 12.77 -21.69 1.73
CA THR A 22 12.38 -22.02 3.11
C THR A 22 11.02 -21.46 3.50
N VAL A 23 10.59 -20.37 2.85
CA VAL A 23 9.30 -19.73 3.11
C VAL A 23 8.55 -19.61 1.80
N ILE A 24 7.36 -20.20 1.73
CA ILE A 24 6.58 -20.32 0.50
C ILE A 24 5.17 -19.77 0.77
N ALA A 25 4.73 -18.78 -0.02
CA ALA A 25 3.37 -18.27 0.05
C ALA A 25 2.53 -18.80 -1.11
N LEU A 26 1.45 -19.52 -0.79
CA LEU A 26 0.45 -19.94 -1.75
C LEU A 26 -0.47 -18.77 -2.06
N ASN A 27 -0.60 -18.46 -3.35
CA ASN A 27 -1.35 -17.33 -3.84
C ASN A 27 -2.72 -17.75 -4.35
N GLN A 28 -3.77 -17.11 -3.84
CA GLN A 28 -5.10 -17.13 -4.42
C GLN A 28 -5.36 -15.78 -5.10
N THR A 29 -5.85 -15.80 -6.34
CA THR A 29 -6.16 -14.58 -7.09
C THR A 29 -7.67 -14.36 -7.18
N ILE A 30 -8.11 -13.14 -6.90
CA ILE A 30 -9.48 -12.67 -7.10
C ILE A 30 -9.49 -11.60 -8.20
N GLN A 31 -10.45 -11.70 -9.11
CA GLN A 31 -10.68 -10.68 -10.14
C GLN A 31 -11.82 -9.74 -9.73
N GLY A 32 -11.57 -8.45 -9.79
CA GLY A 32 -12.54 -7.41 -9.48
C GLY A 32 -12.86 -7.31 -7.99
N LYS A 33 -14.07 -6.84 -7.70
CA LYS A 33 -14.52 -6.55 -6.33
C LYS A 33 -14.72 -7.83 -5.52
N TYR A 34 -14.34 -7.79 -4.24
CA TYR A 34 -14.66 -8.87 -3.32
C TYR A 34 -16.18 -9.04 -3.15
N ASP A 35 -16.67 -10.27 -3.35
CA ASP A 35 -18.06 -10.69 -3.13
C ASP A 35 -18.06 -11.93 -2.20
N PRO A 36 -18.63 -11.84 -0.98
CA PRO A 36 -18.70 -12.96 -0.03
C PRO A 36 -19.38 -14.22 -0.56
N LYS A 37 -20.26 -14.11 -1.56
CA LYS A 37 -20.96 -15.27 -2.14
C LYS A 37 -20.06 -16.06 -3.07
N LYS A 38 -19.20 -15.36 -3.82
CA LYS A 38 -18.33 -15.93 -4.86
C LYS A 38 -16.94 -16.28 -4.34
N HIS A 39 -16.42 -15.46 -3.43
CA HIS A 39 -15.04 -15.55 -2.97
C HIS A 39 -14.98 -16.21 -1.59
N LYS A 40 -14.35 -17.38 -1.54
CA LYS A 40 -14.02 -18.11 -0.32
C LYS A 40 -12.54 -18.45 -0.34
N ASN A 41 -11.95 -18.64 0.85
CA ASN A 41 -10.57 -19.08 0.93
C ASN A 41 -10.48 -20.55 0.49
N THR A 42 -9.86 -20.77 -0.68
CA THR A 42 -9.67 -22.11 -1.25
C THR A 42 -8.27 -22.64 -1.01
N LEU A 43 -7.39 -21.88 -0.34
CA LEU A 43 -6.04 -22.32 -0.03
C LEU A 43 -6.11 -23.41 1.04
N ALA A 44 -5.91 -24.64 0.59
CA ALA A 44 -5.84 -25.82 1.44
C ALA A 44 -4.72 -25.69 2.48
N ASP A 45 -4.92 -26.32 3.64
CA ASP A 45 -3.86 -26.48 4.61
C ASP A 45 -2.87 -27.50 4.07
N VAL A 46 -1.70 -26.99 3.64
CA VAL A 46 -0.60 -27.83 3.18
C VAL A 46 -0.04 -28.60 4.38
N PRO A 47 0.25 -29.90 4.23
CA PRO A 47 0.91 -30.67 5.27
C PRO A 47 2.18 -29.97 5.77
N SER A 48 2.33 -29.89 7.09
CA SER A 48 3.52 -29.30 7.71
C SER A 48 4.78 -30.06 7.28
N ARG A 49 5.84 -29.33 6.96
CA ARG A 49 7.14 -29.88 6.57
C ARG A 49 8.23 -29.32 7.46
N PRO A 50 9.21 -30.13 7.86
CA PRO A 50 10.25 -29.68 8.77
C PRO A 50 11.08 -28.57 8.12
N GLY A 51 11.23 -27.44 8.82
CA GLY A 51 12.04 -26.31 8.35
C GLY A 51 11.44 -25.45 7.24
N ILE A 52 10.18 -25.71 6.82
CA ILE A 52 9.48 -24.93 5.79
C ILE A 52 8.29 -24.20 6.41
N VAL A 53 8.16 -22.92 6.07
CA VAL A 53 7.03 -22.08 6.49
C VAL A 53 6.12 -21.82 5.32
N PHE A 54 4.85 -22.22 5.45
CA PHE A 54 3.81 -21.92 4.46
C PHE A 54 3.00 -20.69 4.89
N LEU A 55 2.75 -19.80 3.93
CA LEU A 55 1.94 -18.59 4.12
C LEU A 55 0.76 -18.59 3.15
N LYS A 56 -0.36 -18.00 3.56
CA LYS A 56 -1.50 -17.77 2.68
C LYS A 56 -1.48 -16.34 2.14
N ARG A 57 -1.43 -16.20 0.82
CA ARG A 57 -1.47 -14.89 0.14
C ARG A 57 -2.75 -14.76 -0.67
N LEU A 58 -3.37 -13.58 -0.59
CA LEU A 58 -4.43 -13.17 -1.48
C LEU A 58 -3.94 -12.06 -2.41
N THR A 59 -4.15 -12.22 -3.71
CA THR A 59 -3.92 -11.18 -4.72
C THR A 59 -5.26 -10.73 -5.31
N ILE A 60 -5.53 -9.42 -5.30
CA ILE A 60 -6.77 -8.85 -5.85
C ILE A 60 -6.40 -8.01 -7.07
N ILE A 61 -6.99 -8.36 -8.22
CA ILE A 61 -6.83 -7.59 -9.46
C ILE A 61 -7.83 -6.44 -9.44
N LEU A 62 -7.31 -5.22 -9.48
CA LEU A 62 -8.09 -4.00 -9.47
C LEU A 62 -8.35 -3.55 -10.90
N ASP A 63 -9.53 -3.89 -11.41
CA ASP A 63 -10.05 -3.48 -12.72
C ASP A 63 -10.68 -2.08 -12.69
N ALA A 64 -11.11 -1.59 -13.87
CA ALA A 64 -11.81 -0.31 -14.00
C ALA A 64 -13.15 -0.30 -13.24
N ASP A 65 -13.85 -1.43 -13.17
CA ASP A 65 -15.13 -1.54 -12.45
C ASP A 65 -14.94 -1.36 -10.93
N SER A 66 -13.74 -1.66 -10.43
CA SER A 66 -13.34 -1.48 -9.04
C SER A 66 -13.06 -0.03 -8.63
N GLU A 67 -13.05 0.93 -9.56
CA GLU A 67 -12.79 2.35 -9.26
C GLU A 67 -13.82 2.99 -8.31
N LYS A 68 -15.05 2.48 -8.29
CA LYS A 68 -16.13 2.95 -7.41
C LYS A 68 -16.06 2.39 -5.98
N GLY A 69 -15.14 1.46 -5.71
CA GLY A 69 -14.96 0.85 -4.40
C GLY A 69 -14.54 -0.62 -4.50
N PHE A 70 -13.49 -0.97 -3.75
CA PHE A 70 -12.81 -2.28 -3.82
C PHE A 70 -13.42 -3.36 -2.93
N ASN A 71 -14.48 -3.03 -2.18
CA ASN A 71 -15.02 -3.84 -1.08
C ASN A 71 -13.97 -4.27 -0.03
N LEU A 72 -12.85 -3.54 0.04
CA LEU A 72 -11.87 -3.60 1.12
C LEU A 72 -12.36 -2.74 2.28
N THR A 73 -13.49 -3.14 2.87
CA THR A 73 -14.13 -2.46 4.00
C THR A 73 -14.01 -3.31 5.26
N SER A 74 -14.04 -2.65 6.42
CA SER A 74 -13.94 -3.31 7.73
C SER A 74 -15.01 -4.39 7.94
N SER A 75 -16.15 -4.29 7.24
CA SER A 75 -17.23 -5.30 7.23
C SER A 75 -16.79 -6.67 6.74
N HIS A 76 -15.73 -6.75 5.93
CA HIS A 76 -15.19 -7.99 5.38
C HIS A 76 -13.85 -8.39 6.00
N SER A 77 -13.43 -7.73 7.09
CA SER A 77 -12.15 -7.97 7.77
C SER A 77 -11.92 -9.44 8.15
N ALA A 78 -12.97 -10.17 8.55
CA ALA A 78 -12.89 -11.58 8.91
C ALA A 78 -12.38 -12.47 7.77
N PHE A 79 -12.77 -12.18 6.52
CA PHE A 79 -12.29 -12.92 5.35
C PHE A 79 -10.79 -12.66 5.11
N PHE A 80 -10.39 -11.40 5.14
CA PHE A 80 -9.00 -11.00 4.90
C PHE A 80 -8.05 -11.43 6.03
N ALA A 81 -8.55 -11.56 7.27
CA ALA A 81 -7.79 -12.08 8.40
C ALA A 81 -7.33 -13.55 8.19
N GLY A 82 -8.03 -14.31 7.34
CA GLY A 82 -7.65 -15.66 6.94
C GLY A 82 -6.40 -15.74 6.05
N TYR A 83 -5.87 -14.61 5.58
CA TYR A 83 -4.65 -14.53 4.78
C TYR A 83 -3.54 -13.81 5.55
N ASP A 84 -2.31 -14.29 5.37
CA ASP A 84 -1.12 -13.67 5.95
C ASP A 84 -0.68 -12.47 5.13
N ILE A 85 -0.75 -12.54 3.80
CA ILE A 85 -0.30 -11.47 2.90
C ILE A 85 -1.47 -11.05 2.00
N LEU A 86 -1.62 -9.74 1.82
CA LEU A 86 -2.54 -9.14 0.85
C LEU A 86 -1.72 -8.41 -0.20
N ALA A 87 -2.03 -8.68 -1.46
CA ALA A 87 -1.40 -8.09 -2.63
C ALA A 87 -2.46 -7.48 -3.55
N LEU A 88 -2.10 -6.39 -4.23
CA LEU A 88 -2.96 -5.73 -5.21
C LEU A 88 -2.27 -5.69 -6.57
N VAL A 89 -3.03 -5.96 -7.62
CA VAL A 89 -2.60 -5.80 -9.02
C VAL A 89 -3.43 -4.68 -9.65
N PRO A 90 -2.94 -3.43 -9.68
CA PRO A 90 -3.64 -2.36 -10.36
C PRO A 90 -3.61 -2.55 -11.88
N THR A 91 -4.69 -2.16 -12.55
CA THR A 91 -4.79 -2.22 -14.03
C THR A 91 -5.10 -0.85 -14.67
N THR A 92 -5.35 0.18 -13.86
CA THR A 92 -5.63 1.55 -14.32
C THR A 92 -4.84 2.57 -13.50
N GLN A 93 -4.73 3.82 -13.98
CA GLN A 93 -4.05 4.89 -13.24
C GLN A 93 -4.75 5.22 -11.91
N ALA A 94 -6.09 5.14 -11.88
CA ALA A 94 -6.88 5.39 -10.68
C ALA A 94 -6.67 4.29 -9.64
N THR A 95 -6.71 3.02 -10.07
CA THR A 95 -6.48 1.87 -9.18
C THR A 95 -5.05 1.83 -8.63
N LEU A 96 -4.03 2.19 -9.43
CA LEU A 96 -2.66 2.36 -8.90
C LEU A 96 -2.61 3.45 -7.83
N SER A 97 -3.32 4.56 -8.04
CA SER A 97 -3.32 5.68 -7.09
C SER A 97 -3.97 5.30 -5.77
N ALA A 98 -5.11 4.61 -5.81
CA ALA A 98 -5.78 4.08 -4.63
C ALA A 98 -4.96 3.00 -3.93
N ALA A 99 -4.34 2.08 -4.68
CA ALA A 99 -3.46 1.06 -4.13
C ALA A 99 -2.32 1.70 -3.33
N CYS A 100 -1.65 2.72 -3.90
CA CYS A 100 -0.50 3.38 -3.28
C CYS A 100 -0.86 4.33 -2.13
N LEU A 101 -1.98 5.06 -2.21
CA LEU A 101 -2.33 6.12 -1.24
C LEU A 101 -3.28 5.66 -0.15
N THR A 102 -4.22 4.78 -0.47
CA THR A 102 -5.31 4.39 0.44
C THR A 102 -5.03 3.02 1.04
N HIS A 103 -4.71 2.02 0.22
CA HIS A 103 -4.58 0.63 0.70
C HIS A 103 -3.25 0.30 1.36
N THR A 104 -2.21 1.11 1.16
CA THR A 104 -0.94 0.95 1.89
C THR A 104 -0.99 1.53 3.31
N LEU A 105 -2.01 2.31 3.66
CA LEU A 105 -2.10 2.92 4.99
C LEU A 105 -2.34 1.85 6.07
N PRO A 106 -1.83 2.05 7.30
CA PRO A 106 -2.03 1.12 8.40
C PRO A 106 -3.51 0.90 8.75
N SER A 107 -3.98 -0.34 8.61
CA SER A 107 -5.33 -0.81 8.84
C SER A 107 -5.34 -2.34 8.89
N ALA A 108 -6.43 -2.95 9.36
CA ALA A 108 -6.62 -4.41 9.26
C ALA A 108 -6.59 -4.92 7.80
N LEU A 109 -6.80 -4.03 6.82
CA LEU A 109 -6.84 -4.31 5.39
C LEU A 109 -5.65 -3.74 4.62
N THR A 110 -4.56 -3.38 5.32
CA THR A 110 -3.36 -2.88 4.66
C THR A 110 -2.86 -3.87 3.61
N THR A 111 -2.58 -3.38 2.42
CA THR A 111 -1.91 -4.15 1.38
C THR A 111 -0.42 -3.86 1.44
N HIS A 112 0.37 -4.93 1.51
CA HIS A 112 1.81 -4.85 1.69
C HIS A 112 2.55 -5.04 0.37
N VAL A 113 1.92 -5.72 -0.58
CA VAL A 113 2.50 -6.02 -1.90
C VAL A 113 1.68 -5.34 -2.99
N ILE A 114 2.35 -4.59 -3.87
CA ILE A 114 1.77 -4.09 -5.11
C ILE A 114 2.46 -4.80 -6.26
N SER A 115 1.73 -5.69 -6.93
CA SER A 115 2.26 -6.47 -8.07
C SER A 115 1.92 -5.75 -9.36
N ILE A 116 2.95 -5.44 -10.15
CA ILE A 116 2.79 -4.74 -11.43
C ILE A 116 2.63 -5.78 -12.55
N PRO A 117 1.67 -5.62 -13.47
CA PRO A 117 1.52 -6.52 -14.62
C PRO A 117 2.61 -6.22 -15.67
N LEU A 118 3.79 -6.83 -15.52
CA LEU A 118 4.99 -6.51 -16.32
C LEU A 118 4.96 -7.07 -17.75
N THR A 119 4.18 -8.12 -18.02
CA THR A 119 4.13 -8.82 -19.31
C THR A 119 3.27 -8.13 -20.37
N LEU A 120 2.48 -7.13 -19.98
CA LEU A 120 1.61 -6.39 -20.89
C LEU A 120 2.43 -5.55 -21.89
N PRO A 121 1.99 -5.46 -23.17
CA PRO A 121 2.70 -4.68 -24.20
C PRO A 121 3.02 -3.24 -23.81
N ARG A 122 2.13 -2.64 -23.02
CA ARG A 122 2.31 -1.33 -22.43
C ARG A 122 1.66 -1.32 -21.07
N LEU A 123 2.35 -0.77 -20.07
CA LEU A 123 1.73 -0.53 -18.77
C LEU A 123 0.53 0.42 -18.93
N PRO A 124 -0.64 0.08 -18.37
CA PRO A 124 -1.86 0.87 -18.51
C PRO A 124 -1.85 2.16 -17.65
N PHE A 125 -0.74 2.42 -16.96
CA PHE A 125 -0.53 3.59 -16.10
C PHE A 125 0.93 4.03 -16.13
N HIS A 126 1.16 5.26 -15.67
CA HIS A 126 2.50 5.80 -15.49
C HIS A 126 2.95 5.65 -14.03
N LEU A 127 4.15 5.10 -13.84
CA LEU A 127 4.79 4.97 -12.54
C LEU A 127 5.31 6.35 -12.07
N LYS A 128 4.40 7.19 -11.57
CA LYS A 128 4.75 8.49 -11.00
C LYS A 128 5.60 8.31 -9.74
N HIS A 129 6.81 8.85 -9.76
CA HIS A 129 7.77 8.68 -8.67
C HIS A 129 7.27 9.18 -7.29
N THR A 130 6.43 10.22 -7.26
CA THR A 130 5.80 10.68 -6.01
C THR A 130 4.87 9.62 -5.42
N LEU A 131 4.06 8.98 -6.27
CA LEU A 131 3.10 7.97 -5.87
C LEU A 131 3.79 6.70 -5.32
N ILE A 132 4.78 6.20 -6.07
CA ILE A 132 5.58 5.03 -5.69
C ILE A 132 6.33 5.29 -4.39
N ARG A 133 6.93 6.49 -4.23
CA ARG A 133 7.61 6.86 -2.99
C ARG A 133 6.66 6.91 -1.79
N THR A 134 5.43 7.36 -1.97
CA THR A 134 4.43 7.35 -0.89
C THR A 134 4.09 5.92 -0.46
N ALA A 135 3.87 5.01 -1.42
CA ALA A 135 3.65 3.60 -1.12
C ALA A 135 4.83 2.97 -0.35
N LEU A 136 6.06 3.24 -0.79
CA LEU A 136 7.28 2.78 -0.10
C LEU A 136 7.39 3.34 1.33
N LYS A 137 7.06 4.62 1.53
CA LYS A 137 7.05 5.25 2.87
C LYS A 137 6.02 4.62 3.80
N ASN A 138 4.86 4.24 3.26
CA ASN A 138 3.81 3.54 4.01
C ASN A 138 4.20 2.08 4.33
N GLY A 139 5.29 1.58 3.75
CA GLY A 139 5.82 0.24 4.01
C GLY A 139 5.30 -0.83 3.05
N ALA A 140 4.68 -0.43 1.93
CA ALA A 140 4.41 -1.36 0.84
C ALA A 140 5.68 -1.63 0.01
N VAL A 141 5.71 -2.80 -0.62
CA VAL A 141 6.77 -3.20 -1.56
C VAL A 141 6.17 -3.47 -2.93
N PHE A 142 6.98 -3.36 -3.96
CA PHE A 142 6.64 -3.69 -5.33
C PHE A 142 7.15 -5.07 -5.68
N GLU A 143 6.30 -5.88 -6.29
CA GLU A 143 6.65 -7.24 -6.68
C GLU A 143 7.04 -7.30 -8.15
N ILE A 144 8.10 -8.08 -8.43
CA ILE A 144 8.54 -8.47 -9.76
C ILE A 144 8.41 -10.00 -9.87
N PRO A 145 7.35 -10.52 -10.52
CA PRO A 145 7.26 -11.95 -10.85
C PRO A 145 8.24 -12.27 -11.99
N TYR A 146 9.24 -13.14 -11.75
CA TYR A 146 10.32 -13.36 -12.71
C TYR A 146 9.97 -14.33 -13.84
N ALA A 147 8.89 -15.12 -13.76
CA ALA A 147 8.48 -16.04 -14.81
C ALA A 147 8.36 -15.36 -16.18
N GLY A 148 7.87 -14.10 -16.21
CA GLY A 148 7.77 -13.30 -17.44
C GLY A 148 9.12 -13.01 -18.12
N ALA A 149 10.25 -13.13 -17.43
CA ALA A 149 11.58 -12.98 -18.02
C ALA A 149 12.06 -14.25 -18.76
N ILE A 150 11.48 -15.41 -18.41
CA ILE A 150 11.85 -16.74 -18.90
C ILE A 150 10.96 -17.15 -20.08
N SER A 151 9.74 -16.64 -20.16
CA SER A 151 8.82 -16.85 -21.29
C SER A 151 9.49 -16.59 -22.65
N ASP A 152 9.21 -17.42 -23.65
CA ASP A 152 9.77 -17.31 -25.01
C ASP A 152 9.01 -16.34 -25.92
N SER A 153 8.01 -15.63 -25.36
CA SER A 153 7.10 -14.79 -26.12
C SER A 153 7.51 -13.31 -26.15
N ASN A 154 6.76 -12.49 -26.89
CA ASN A 154 6.88 -11.02 -26.84
C ASN A 154 6.73 -10.44 -25.42
N GLU A 155 6.09 -11.18 -24.51
CA GLU A 155 5.95 -10.81 -23.10
C GLU A 155 7.30 -10.63 -22.41
N LYS A 156 8.33 -11.39 -22.79
CA LYS A 156 9.69 -11.22 -22.26
C LYS A 156 10.22 -9.83 -22.53
N ARG A 157 10.08 -9.34 -23.76
CA ARG A 157 10.53 -7.99 -24.12
C ARG A 157 9.78 -6.93 -23.31
N HIS A 158 8.47 -7.10 -23.15
CA HIS A 158 7.65 -6.18 -22.35
C HIS A 158 8.01 -6.21 -20.87
N TRP A 159 8.28 -7.41 -20.34
CA TRP A 159 8.71 -7.63 -18.98
C TRP A 159 10.01 -6.89 -18.69
N TRP A 160 11.03 -7.04 -19.55
CA TRP A 160 12.32 -6.36 -19.36
C TRP A 160 12.17 -4.83 -19.37
N ALA A 161 11.37 -4.28 -20.28
CA ALA A 161 11.12 -2.84 -20.34
C ALA A 161 10.38 -2.33 -19.08
N SER A 162 9.31 -3.01 -18.68
CA SER A 162 8.47 -2.62 -17.54
C SER A 162 9.18 -2.81 -16.20
N ALA A 163 9.92 -3.91 -16.04
CA ALA A 163 10.68 -4.21 -14.82
C ALA A 163 11.81 -3.19 -14.61
N ARG A 164 12.52 -2.82 -15.69
CA ARG A 164 13.56 -1.79 -15.63
C ARG A 164 12.99 -0.43 -15.26
N GLU A 165 11.82 -0.08 -15.78
CA GLU A 165 11.11 1.14 -15.42
C GLU A 165 10.71 1.14 -13.92
N LEU A 166 10.21 0.02 -13.41
CA LEU A 166 9.90 -0.13 -11.99
C LEU A 166 11.15 0.02 -11.10
N VAL A 167 12.26 -0.64 -11.45
CA VAL A 167 13.54 -0.51 -10.74
C VAL A 167 14.04 0.94 -10.74
N ARG A 168 13.92 1.63 -11.88
CA ARG A 168 14.31 3.03 -12.03
C ARG A 168 13.49 3.94 -11.10
N VAL A 169 12.17 3.75 -11.05
CA VAL A 169 11.27 4.61 -10.25
C VAL A 169 11.41 4.33 -8.74
N THR A 170 11.59 3.08 -8.35
CA THR A 170 11.81 2.67 -6.95
C THR A 170 13.24 2.93 -6.46
N LYS A 171 14.18 3.18 -7.39
CA LYS A 171 15.63 3.25 -7.13
C LYS A 171 16.16 1.98 -6.46
N GLY A 172 15.58 0.83 -6.81
CA GLY A 172 15.96 -0.49 -6.26
C GLY A 172 15.54 -0.73 -4.80
N LYS A 173 14.68 0.12 -4.22
CA LYS A 173 14.21 -0.03 -2.83
C LYS A 173 12.80 -0.61 -2.77
N GLY A 174 12.55 -1.44 -1.74
CA GLY A 174 11.23 -2.03 -1.51
C GLY A 174 10.74 -2.83 -2.71
N ILE A 175 11.64 -3.64 -3.29
CA ILE A 175 11.34 -4.60 -4.34
C ILE A 175 11.41 -5.99 -3.74
N ILE A 176 10.41 -6.82 -4.02
CA ILE A 176 10.45 -8.26 -3.80
C ILE A 176 10.38 -8.97 -5.14
N VAL A 177 11.03 -10.13 -5.20
CA VAL A 177 11.03 -10.96 -6.40
C VAL A 177 10.38 -12.29 -6.05
N SER A 178 9.48 -12.74 -6.92
CA SER A 178 8.70 -13.96 -6.73
C SER A 178 8.67 -14.75 -8.04
N SER A 179 8.32 -16.04 -8.00
CA SER A 179 8.22 -16.83 -9.22
C SER A 179 7.11 -16.34 -10.13
N GLY A 180 5.87 -16.31 -9.63
CA GLY A 180 4.70 -16.11 -10.49
C GLY A 180 4.58 -17.18 -11.58
N ALA A 181 5.27 -18.31 -11.40
CA ALA A 181 5.36 -19.39 -12.37
C ALA A 181 4.02 -20.11 -12.48
N GLN A 182 3.63 -20.43 -13.71
CA GLN A 182 2.51 -21.33 -14.00
C GLN A 182 2.99 -22.76 -14.18
N GLU A 183 4.23 -22.94 -14.64
CA GLU A 183 4.82 -24.23 -14.95
C GLU A 183 6.08 -24.50 -14.11
N LEU A 184 6.36 -25.79 -13.85
CA LEU A 184 7.54 -26.22 -13.11
C LEU A 184 8.86 -25.79 -13.79
N GLY A 185 8.89 -25.77 -15.12
CA GLY A 185 10.07 -25.42 -15.91
C GLY A 185 10.50 -23.96 -15.79
N GLU A 186 9.65 -23.10 -15.25
CA GLU A 186 9.93 -21.68 -15.04
C GLU A 186 10.64 -21.42 -13.71
N LEU A 187 10.64 -22.37 -12.78
CA LEU A 187 11.23 -22.20 -11.45
C LEU A 187 12.76 -22.16 -11.51
N ARG A 188 13.37 -21.26 -10.73
CA ARG A 188 14.83 -21.06 -10.67
C ARG A 188 15.32 -20.97 -9.23
N ALA A 189 16.60 -21.26 -9.02
CA ALA A 189 17.23 -21.11 -7.72
C ALA A 189 17.37 -19.62 -7.34
N PRO A 190 17.32 -19.27 -6.04
CA PRO A 190 17.38 -17.87 -5.59
C PRO A 190 18.61 -17.09 -6.09
N ARG A 191 19.78 -17.74 -6.21
CA ARG A 191 21.00 -17.09 -6.69
C ARG A 191 20.93 -16.73 -8.18
N ASP A 192 20.31 -17.58 -8.99
CA ASP A 192 20.10 -17.30 -10.42
C ASP A 192 19.15 -16.13 -10.60
N ILE A 193 18.12 -16.05 -9.76
CA ILE A 193 17.17 -14.93 -9.75
C ILE A 193 17.87 -13.63 -9.32
N ALA A 194 18.76 -13.66 -8.33
CA ALA A 194 19.55 -12.50 -7.95
C ALA A 194 20.42 -11.99 -9.13
N ASN A 195 21.00 -12.90 -9.91
CA ASN A 195 21.75 -12.55 -11.11
C ASN A 195 20.83 -11.93 -12.19
N LEU A 196 19.67 -12.54 -12.45
CA LEU A 196 18.66 -12.02 -13.38
C LEU A 196 18.23 -10.58 -13.01
N VAL A 197 17.94 -10.35 -11.73
CA VAL A 197 17.49 -9.05 -11.22
C VAL A 197 18.60 -8.01 -11.28
N SER A 198 19.87 -8.42 -11.14
CA SER A 198 21.01 -7.52 -11.30
C SER A 198 21.09 -6.95 -12.73
N LEU A 199 20.66 -7.71 -13.75
CA LEU A 199 20.58 -7.24 -15.15
C LEU A 199 19.57 -6.10 -15.34
N LEU A 200 18.62 -5.91 -14.43
CA LEU A 200 17.69 -4.76 -14.44
C LEU A 200 18.35 -3.45 -14.00
N GLY A 201 19.63 -3.49 -13.59
CA GLY A 201 20.38 -2.33 -13.08
C GLY A 201 20.32 -2.18 -11.56
N MET A 202 19.94 -3.23 -10.84
CA MET A 202 20.05 -3.28 -9.38
C MET A 202 21.45 -3.71 -8.95
N PRO A 203 22.02 -3.13 -7.87
CA PRO A 203 23.22 -3.68 -7.25
C PRO A 203 23.00 -5.12 -6.81
N GLN A 204 24.03 -5.97 -6.89
CA GLN A 204 23.95 -7.39 -6.55
C GLN A 204 23.49 -7.61 -5.09
N ASP A 205 23.95 -6.77 -4.17
CA ASP A 205 23.51 -6.81 -2.77
C ASP A 205 22.02 -6.50 -2.61
N ALA A 206 21.50 -5.55 -3.39
CA ALA A 206 20.08 -5.19 -3.39
C ALA A 206 19.24 -6.31 -4.03
N ALA A 207 19.72 -6.94 -5.10
CA ALA A 207 19.10 -8.09 -5.74
C ALA A 207 19.07 -9.32 -4.83
N HIS A 208 20.11 -9.57 -4.03
CA HIS A 208 20.08 -10.62 -3.02
C HIS A 208 19.14 -10.27 -1.85
N THR A 209 19.08 -8.99 -1.49
CA THR A 209 18.24 -8.48 -0.41
C THR A 209 16.74 -8.58 -0.75
N SER A 210 16.34 -8.42 -2.02
CA SER A 210 14.96 -8.56 -2.48
C SER A 210 14.39 -9.98 -2.36
N LEU A 211 15.26 -10.99 -2.23
CA LEU A 211 14.90 -12.41 -2.03
C LEU A 211 15.03 -12.87 -0.57
N THR A 212 15.62 -12.05 0.30
CA THR A 212 15.96 -12.43 1.68
C THR A 212 15.41 -11.46 2.72
N LYS A 213 15.97 -10.25 2.86
CA LYS A 213 15.61 -9.33 3.95
C LYS A 213 14.31 -8.58 3.69
N GLU A 214 14.05 -8.15 2.46
CA GLU A 214 12.82 -7.45 2.09
C GLU A 214 11.56 -8.30 2.31
N PRO A 215 11.47 -9.54 1.78
CA PRO A 215 10.31 -10.39 2.03
C PRO A 215 10.19 -10.78 3.52
N LYS A 216 11.30 -10.96 4.25
CA LYS A 216 11.26 -11.17 5.71
C LYS A 216 10.63 -9.98 6.45
N SER A 217 11.06 -8.76 6.11
CA SER A 217 10.51 -7.52 6.66
C SER A 217 9.02 -7.36 6.34
N LEU A 218 8.63 -7.71 5.11
CA LEU A 218 7.24 -7.71 4.68
C LEU A 218 6.39 -8.70 5.47
N VAL A 219 6.84 -9.94 5.65
CA VAL A 219 6.08 -10.97 6.39
C VAL A 219 5.86 -10.53 7.84
N LEU A 220 6.88 -9.98 8.49
CA LEU A 220 6.76 -9.44 9.85
C LEU A 220 5.77 -8.25 9.90
N ARG A 221 5.82 -7.36 8.92
CA ARG A 221 4.87 -6.24 8.80
C ARG A 221 3.45 -6.73 8.49
N ALA A 222 3.30 -7.83 7.75
CA ALA A 222 2.00 -8.43 7.43
C ALA A 222 1.26 -8.91 8.69
N GLN A 223 2.01 -9.44 9.67
CA GLN A 223 1.45 -9.87 10.95
C GLN A 223 0.81 -8.73 11.75
N THR A 224 1.27 -7.47 11.57
CA THR A 224 0.70 -6.34 12.32
C THR A 224 -0.77 -6.07 12.01
N ARG A 225 -1.28 -6.54 10.87
CA ARG A 225 -2.72 -6.47 10.54
C ARG A 225 -3.60 -7.31 11.45
N LYS A 226 -3.05 -8.41 11.96
CA LYS A 226 -3.74 -9.35 12.87
C LYS A 226 -3.71 -8.83 14.31
N THR A 227 -2.91 -7.80 14.58
CA THR A 227 -2.71 -7.24 15.91
C THR A 227 -3.36 -5.87 16.06
N TYR A 228 -3.75 -5.52 17.28
CA TYR A 228 -4.25 -4.17 17.56
C TYR A 228 -3.09 -3.17 17.55
N ARG A 229 -3.17 -2.14 16.67
CA ARG A 229 -2.17 -1.06 16.55
C ARG A 229 -0.70 -1.54 16.43
N ALA A 230 -0.47 -2.66 15.75
CA ALA A 230 0.87 -3.24 15.56
C ALA A 230 1.57 -3.69 16.86
N VAL A 231 0.82 -3.96 17.93
CA VAL A 231 1.35 -4.57 19.14
C VAL A 231 1.62 -6.06 18.87
N LEU A 232 2.89 -6.43 18.75
CA LEU A 232 3.33 -7.78 18.35
C LEU A 232 3.18 -8.84 19.45
N SER A 233 2.81 -8.45 20.68
CA SER A 233 2.62 -9.36 21.80
C SER A 233 1.16 -9.38 22.25
N GLU A 234 0.73 -10.52 22.79
CA GLU A 234 -0.52 -10.57 23.56
C GLU A 234 -0.40 -9.59 24.74
N PRO A 235 -1.30 -8.60 24.88
CA PRO A 235 -1.31 -7.77 26.07
C PRO A 235 -1.69 -8.64 27.26
N THR A 236 -0.72 -9.00 28.08
CA THR A 236 -0.97 -9.62 29.38
C THR A 236 -1.67 -8.61 30.27
N VAL A 237 -2.96 -8.83 30.51
CA VAL A 237 -3.72 -8.06 31.50
C VAL A 237 -3.20 -8.45 32.89
N VAL A 238 -2.36 -7.60 33.46
CA VAL A 238 -1.97 -7.72 34.87
C VAL A 238 -3.08 -7.07 35.69
N ILE A 239 -3.96 -7.89 36.24
CA ILE A 239 -4.95 -7.44 37.22
C ILE A 239 -4.19 -7.21 38.55
N PRO A 240 -4.17 -5.98 39.10
CA PRO A 240 -3.56 -5.75 40.41
C PRO A 240 -4.25 -6.62 41.48
N GLU A 241 -3.47 -7.13 42.44
CA GLU A 241 -4.03 -7.82 43.60
C GLU A 241 -5.03 -6.89 44.31
N GLY A 242 -6.31 -7.31 44.39
CA GLY A 242 -7.39 -6.55 45.02
C GLY A 242 -8.36 -5.82 44.08
N TRP A 243 -8.23 -5.93 42.76
CA TRP A 243 -9.23 -5.36 41.85
C TRP A 243 -10.57 -6.12 41.92
N GLN A 244 -11.63 -5.42 42.31
CA GLN A 244 -13.00 -5.92 42.24
C GLN A 244 -13.79 -5.15 41.17
N PRO A 245 -14.57 -5.82 40.32
CA PRO A 245 -15.40 -5.14 39.33
C PRO A 245 -16.41 -4.22 40.04
N PRO A 246 -16.69 -3.01 39.50
CA PRO A 246 -17.68 -2.12 40.07
C PRO A 246 -19.04 -2.83 40.11
N GLN A 247 -19.57 -3.04 41.31
CA GLN A 247 -20.95 -3.48 41.46
C GLN A 247 -21.84 -2.36 40.95
N SER A 248 -22.49 -2.60 39.81
CA SER A 248 -23.61 -1.80 39.33
C SER A 248 -24.68 -1.78 40.41
N GLN A 249 -24.76 -0.69 41.18
CA GLN A 249 -25.89 -0.43 42.05
C GLN A 249 -27.11 -0.17 41.15
N SER A 250 -27.93 -1.20 40.95
CA SER A 250 -29.28 -1.04 40.44
C SER A 250 -30.09 -0.23 41.46
N GLN A 251 -30.23 1.07 41.22
CA GLN A 251 -31.22 1.89 41.91
C GLN A 251 -32.63 1.43 41.47
N PRO A 252 -33.57 1.19 42.40
CA PRO A 252 -34.95 0.86 42.04
C PRO A 252 -35.61 2.05 41.32
N ALA A 253 -36.19 1.78 40.15
CA ALA A 253 -36.96 2.76 39.40
C ALA A 253 -38.19 3.22 40.22
N GLN A 254 -38.32 4.52 40.44
CA GLN A 254 -39.58 5.12 40.90
C GLN A 254 -40.57 5.22 39.72
N PRO A 255 -41.86 4.91 39.93
CA PRO A 255 -42.86 4.92 38.87
C PRO A 255 -43.30 6.34 38.51
N THR A 256 -43.04 6.75 37.27
CA THR A 256 -43.58 7.97 36.68
C THR A 256 -45.05 7.76 36.32
N GLN A 257 -45.97 8.44 37.00
CA GLN A 257 -47.37 8.50 36.61
C GLN A 257 -47.54 9.33 35.33
N ALA A 258 -48.22 8.76 34.34
CA ALA A 258 -48.68 9.45 33.16
C ALA A 258 -49.99 10.20 33.46
N GLN A 259 -50.05 11.49 33.12
CA GLN A 259 -51.32 12.19 32.88
C GLN A 259 -51.22 13.03 31.62
N GLU A 260 -52.05 12.67 30.64
CA GLU A 260 -52.38 13.45 29.45
C GLU A 260 -53.18 14.70 29.82
N SER A 261 -52.93 15.81 29.13
CA SER A 261 -53.94 16.56 28.38
C SER A 261 -53.36 17.84 27.76
N ALA A 262 -53.67 18.06 26.48
CA ALA A 262 -53.58 19.35 25.78
C ALA A 262 -55.02 19.94 25.67
N PRO A 263 -55.32 21.06 24.99
CA PRO A 263 -54.50 22.19 24.50
C PRO A 263 -55.09 23.60 24.82
N GLY A 264 -54.37 24.71 24.57
CA GLY A 264 -55.02 26.04 24.35
C GLY A 264 -54.25 27.33 24.67
N GLN A 265 -53.71 27.96 23.61
CA GLN A 265 -53.63 29.40 23.25
C GLN A 265 -52.86 30.49 24.05
N GLU A 266 -51.85 31.01 23.33
CA GLU A 266 -51.52 32.42 22.96
C GLU A 266 -50.90 33.47 23.91
N SER A 267 -49.72 33.94 23.44
CA SER A 267 -49.08 35.27 23.59
C SER A 267 -48.51 35.63 24.99
N SER A 268 -47.32 36.23 25.17
CA SER A 268 -46.53 37.16 24.35
C SER A 268 -45.07 37.30 24.86
N GLN A 269 -44.09 37.06 23.98
CA GLN A 269 -42.88 37.88 23.68
C GLN A 269 -41.74 38.14 24.74
N PRO A 270 -40.52 38.59 24.31
CA PRO A 270 -39.30 37.75 24.37
C PRO A 270 -38.08 38.39 25.08
N ASN A 271 -36.98 37.64 25.31
CA ASN A 271 -35.67 38.26 25.55
C ASN A 271 -34.43 37.40 25.15
N LYS A 272 -33.62 38.01 24.27
CA LYS A 272 -32.12 38.03 24.12
C LYS A 272 -31.31 36.72 24.12
N LYS A 273 -30.62 36.37 23.02
CA LYS A 273 -29.24 36.78 22.59
C LYS A 273 -28.16 36.36 23.64
N ARG A 274 -27.04 35.72 23.31
CA ARG A 274 -26.16 35.84 22.13
C ARG A 274 -25.11 34.71 22.08
N ALA A 275 -24.60 34.49 20.87
CA ALA A 275 -23.55 33.54 20.51
C ALA A 275 -22.12 34.09 20.73
N ARG A 276 -21.21 33.12 20.77
CA ARG A 276 -19.76 33.06 20.95
C ARG A 276 -18.94 34.07 20.11
N GLU A 277 -17.97 34.74 20.75
CA GLU A 277 -17.00 35.67 20.14
C GLU A 277 -15.82 34.92 19.46
N GLU A 278 -15.53 35.30 18.21
CA GLU A 278 -14.22 35.20 17.57
C GLU A 278 -13.37 36.40 17.98
N ASN A 279 -12.08 36.17 18.24
CA ASN A 279 -11.14 37.23 18.62
C ASN A 279 -9.96 37.27 17.64
N GLN A 280 -9.93 38.33 16.81
CA GLN A 280 -8.76 38.88 16.13
C GLN A 280 -8.94 40.41 16.13
N PRO A 281 -7.95 41.20 16.58
CA PRO A 281 -7.91 42.62 16.23
C PRO A 281 -6.76 42.96 15.27
N GLN A 282 -7.11 43.89 14.39
CA GLN A 282 -6.35 44.55 13.35
C GLN A 282 -5.27 45.52 13.84
N GLN A 283 -4.36 45.79 12.89
CA GLN A 283 -3.64 47.04 12.60
C GLN A 283 -4.05 48.31 13.35
N THR A 284 -3.03 49.04 13.82
CA THR A 284 -3.03 50.50 13.99
C THR A 284 -1.93 51.11 13.10
N GLN A 285 -2.30 52.20 12.39
CA GLN A 285 -1.41 53.09 11.65
C GLN A 285 -1.02 54.29 12.53
N GLU A 286 0.17 54.84 12.24
CA GLU A 286 0.67 56.23 12.34
C GLU A 286 2.15 56.17 12.73
N GLY A 287 3.13 56.86 12.14
CA GLY A 287 3.20 57.84 11.06
C GLY A 287 4.66 58.34 10.96
N GLY A 288 5.06 58.88 9.80
CA GLY A 288 6.10 59.92 9.70
C GLY A 288 7.55 59.52 9.40
N GLY A 289 8.17 60.24 8.45
CA GLY A 289 9.61 60.50 8.40
C GLY A 289 10.38 59.82 7.26
N GLY A 290 10.66 60.55 6.17
CA GLY A 290 11.41 60.04 5.02
C GLY A 290 12.93 60.12 5.16
N GLU A 291 13.65 59.47 4.23
CA GLU A 291 14.79 60.08 3.53
C GLU A 291 15.31 59.19 2.38
N LYS A 292 15.77 59.87 1.34
CA LYS A 292 16.34 59.31 0.11
C LYS A 292 17.75 58.75 0.38
N LYS A 293 18.11 57.63 -0.25
CA LYS A 293 19.46 57.46 -0.82
C LYS A 293 19.50 56.49 -2.01
N LYS A 294 19.59 57.07 -3.20
CA LYS A 294 20.17 56.46 -4.41
C LYS A 294 21.65 56.14 -4.14
N LYS A 295 22.11 54.96 -4.56
CA LYS A 295 23.43 54.86 -5.20
C LYS A 295 23.38 53.90 -6.39
N LYS A 296 24.12 54.31 -7.41
CA LYS A 296 24.02 54.04 -8.84
C LYS A 296 25.30 53.32 -9.27
N ARG A 297 25.21 52.37 -10.21
CA ARG A 297 26.24 52.01 -11.22
C ARG A 297 25.57 51.02 -12.22
N LYS A 298 25.06 51.47 -13.38
CA LYS A 298 25.75 51.75 -14.67
C LYS A 298 26.39 50.45 -15.20
N LYS A 299 25.73 49.61 -16.01
CA LYS A 299 25.38 49.71 -17.45
C LYS A 299 26.45 50.41 -18.28
N ASP A 300 27.30 49.61 -18.92
CA ASP A 300 27.86 49.98 -20.21
C ASP A 300 27.23 49.15 -21.32
N LYS A 301 27.07 49.84 -22.44
CA LYS A 301 26.26 49.54 -23.62
C LYS A 301 27.21 49.52 -24.80
N GLY A 302 26.77 48.86 -25.87
CA GLY A 302 27.16 49.17 -27.24
C GLY A 302 28.22 48.19 -27.75
N GLY A 303 28.09 47.64 -28.94
CA GLY A 303 27.26 47.90 -30.12
C GLY A 303 27.94 47.10 -31.23
N GLY A 304 27.29 46.48 -32.19
CA GLY A 304 26.30 47.03 -33.11
C GLY A 304 26.85 46.84 -34.54
N GLY A 305 25.96 46.50 -35.48
CA GLY A 305 26.21 46.46 -36.94
C GLY A 305 26.52 45.05 -37.46
N ALA A 306 25.68 44.32 -38.19
CA ALA A 306 24.84 44.56 -39.38
C ALA A 306 25.57 44.31 -40.73
N SER A 307 24.90 43.48 -41.57
CA SER A 307 25.04 43.32 -43.04
C SER A 307 26.36 42.73 -43.58
N SER A 308 26.46 41.99 -44.68
CA SER A 308 25.57 41.39 -45.70
C SER A 308 26.49 40.61 -46.68
N THR A 309 25.91 39.95 -47.69
CA THR A 309 26.55 39.26 -48.85
C THR A 309 27.16 37.90 -48.54
N GLY A 310 27.01 36.82 -49.32
CA GLY A 310 26.63 36.64 -50.72
C GLY A 310 27.56 35.55 -51.29
N THR A 311 27.12 34.82 -52.32
CA THR A 311 27.85 33.78 -53.10
C THR A 311 28.15 32.43 -52.42
N SER A 312 27.39 31.40 -52.77
CA SER A 312 27.75 30.37 -53.77
C SER A 312 26.56 29.45 -54.02
#